data_AF-A0A6A2ZI31-F1
#
_entry.id   AF-A0A6A2ZI31-F1
#
_cell.length_a   1.000
_cell.length_b   1.000
_cell.length_c   1.000
_cell.angle_alpha   90.00
_cell.angle_beta   90.00
_cell.angle_gamma   90.00
#
_symmetry.space_group_name_H-M   'P 1'
#
loop_
_entity.id
_entity.type
_entity.pdbx_description
1 polymer ?
#
loop_
_entity_poly.entity_id
_entity_poly.type
_entity_poly.pdbx_seq_one_letter_code
_entity_poly.pdbx_strand_id
1 'polypeptide(L)'
;MKDDESETIGFKDNEVNRYAETFGILSSLKKGDRLYLGEVETKQHHTQTPPRYSEGSLVKKLEELGIGRPSTYASTLKVLRVSAFLSDHFSEVNDYSFTADMETELDNVSAGLTEWKGLLRDYWARFSSYCSRAASVHIHQVEKMLEKTFGDFLFASLPNKSRTCPSCMEGTLIFKVSRFGAGYFIGCDQHPKCKYIAKSLYGDEEDGESPQKNNNIEEPKLLGLHPGTNEKIFLKSGPYGHYVQLGENRTGYQPKRSSVSHIKNMDSITLEDALELLRYPVTLGEHPKDGHPVILKLARIGFAVRHRRTTDPVPKGMKPKDVTIEKALELLSSKDVRRSGRPKNKPKVEEEEEYI
;
A
#
# COMPACT_ATOMS: atom_id res chain seq x y z
N MET A 1 -15.03 -15.06 -38.62
CA MET A 1 -14.85 -13.89 -37.75
C MET A 1 -15.66 -12.78 -38.39
N LYS A 2 -16.82 -12.49 -37.82
CA LYS A 2 -17.62 -11.31 -38.15
C LYS A 2 -17.45 -10.36 -36.98
N ASP A 3 -17.13 -9.12 -37.29
CA ASP A 3 -16.63 -8.13 -36.35
C ASP A 3 -17.76 -7.57 -35.47
N ASP A 4 -17.58 -7.71 -34.15
CA ASP A 4 -18.51 -7.32 -33.07
C ASP A 4 -18.83 -5.79 -33.07
N GLU A 5 -18.00 -4.99 -33.77
CA GLU A 5 -18.22 -3.55 -33.97
C GLU A 5 -19.33 -3.24 -35.00
N SER A 6 -19.62 -4.17 -35.91
CA SER A 6 -20.68 -3.97 -36.92
C SER A 6 -22.10 -4.16 -36.35
N GLU A 7 -22.25 -4.92 -35.27
CA GLU A 7 -23.54 -5.12 -34.60
C GLU A 7 -23.91 -3.93 -33.69
N THR A 8 -22.95 -3.28 -33.05
CA THR A 8 -23.21 -2.14 -32.14
C THR A 8 -23.63 -0.85 -32.88
N ILE A 9 -23.20 -0.68 -34.12
CA ILE A 9 -23.59 0.48 -34.96
C ILE A 9 -25.04 0.32 -35.44
N GLY A 10 -25.47 -0.90 -35.80
CA GLY A 10 -26.85 -1.19 -36.24
C GLY A 10 -27.93 -0.97 -35.17
N PHE A 11 -27.58 -1.04 -33.88
CA PHE A 11 -28.50 -0.75 -32.78
C PHE A 11 -28.70 0.76 -32.53
N LYS A 12 -27.65 1.59 -32.69
CA LYS A 12 -27.73 3.05 -32.49
C LYS A 12 -28.52 3.74 -33.60
N ASP A 13 -28.37 3.32 -34.85
CA ASP A 13 -29.08 3.93 -35.99
C ASP A 13 -30.60 3.65 -35.93
N ASN A 14 -31.01 2.50 -35.39
CA ASN A 14 -32.42 2.16 -35.21
C ASN A 14 -33.10 2.96 -34.07
N GLU A 15 -32.38 3.31 -33.01
CA GLU A 15 -32.92 4.17 -31.93
C GLU A 15 -33.11 5.62 -32.42
N VAL A 16 -32.11 6.18 -33.11
CA VAL A 16 -32.16 7.55 -33.63
C VAL A 16 -33.33 7.74 -34.61
N ASN A 17 -33.60 6.74 -35.46
CA ASN A 17 -34.74 6.77 -36.39
C ASN A 17 -36.10 6.80 -35.66
N ARG A 18 -36.27 6.01 -34.58
CA ARG A 18 -37.51 6.00 -33.79
C ARG A 18 -37.75 7.33 -33.06
N TYR A 19 -36.70 8.01 -32.60
CA TYR A 19 -36.83 9.33 -31.98
C TYR A 19 -37.24 10.41 -32.99
N ALA A 20 -36.73 10.36 -34.22
CA ALA A 20 -37.11 11.29 -35.28
C ALA A 20 -38.58 11.11 -35.72
N GLU A 21 -39.02 9.85 -35.89
CA GLU A 21 -40.41 9.53 -36.25
C GLU A 21 -41.40 9.91 -35.13
N THR A 22 -41.07 9.61 -33.87
CA THR A 22 -41.91 9.99 -32.72
C THR A 22 -42.00 11.50 -32.56
N PHE A 23 -40.90 12.24 -32.77
CA PHE A 23 -40.91 13.70 -32.77
C PHE A 23 -41.76 14.27 -33.92
N GLY A 24 -41.69 13.66 -35.11
CA GLY A 24 -42.56 14.01 -36.24
C GLY A 24 -44.04 13.86 -35.91
N ILE A 25 -44.43 12.73 -35.30
CA ILE A 25 -45.81 12.46 -34.86
C ILE A 25 -46.24 13.48 -33.79
N LEU A 26 -45.40 13.74 -32.78
CA LEU A 26 -45.70 14.73 -31.73
C LEU A 26 -45.85 16.15 -32.29
N SER A 27 -45.06 16.53 -33.29
CA SER A 27 -45.12 17.85 -33.93
C SER A 27 -46.37 18.06 -34.80
N SER A 28 -47.03 16.99 -35.22
CA SER A 28 -48.24 17.03 -36.06
C SER A 28 -49.56 17.19 -35.27
N LEU A 29 -49.50 17.02 -33.95
CA LEU A 29 -50.67 17.13 -33.06
C LEU A 29 -51.10 18.59 -32.89
N LYS A 30 -52.42 18.83 -32.99
CA LYS A 30 -53.04 20.14 -32.82
C LYS A 30 -53.89 20.19 -31.56
N LYS A 31 -54.07 21.39 -31.01
CA LYS A 31 -54.93 21.61 -29.84
C LYS A 31 -56.36 21.18 -30.15
N GLY A 32 -56.85 20.16 -29.44
CA GLY A 32 -58.20 19.59 -29.62
C GLY A 32 -58.23 18.18 -30.23
N ASP A 33 -57.07 17.65 -30.64
CA ASP A 33 -56.97 16.27 -31.12
C ASP A 33 -57.33 15.27 -30.01
N ARG A 34 -58.10 14.24 -30.37
CA ARG A 34 -58.54 13.20 -29.43
C ARG A 34 -57.47 12.14 -29.32
N LEU A 35 -56.88 12.00 -28.13
CA LEU A 35 -55.94 10.93 -27.81
C LEU A 35 -56.65 9.84 -27.02
N TYR A 36 -56.33 8.60 -27.34
CA TYR A 36 -56.79 7.44 -26.57
C TYR A 36 -55.74 7.13 -25.50
N LEU A 37 -56.21 6.81 -24.30
CA LEU A 37 -55.32 6.35 -23.23
C LEU A 37 -54.67 5.04 -23.70
N GLY A 38 -53.35 5.05 -23.84
CA GLY A 38 -52.58 3.85 -24.10
C GLY A 38 -52.35 3.05 -22.81
N GLU A 39 -51.14 2.52 -22.67
CA GLU A 39 -50.72 1.84 -21.45
C GLU A 39 -50.35 2.86 -20.36
N VAL A 40 -50.76 2.59 -19.12
CA VAL A 40 -50.40 3.40 -17.95
C VAL A 40 -49.42 2.60 -17.10
N GLU A 41 -48.16 3.02 -17.10
CA GLU A 41 -47.11 2.44 -16.26
C GLU A 41 -46.88 3.32 -15.03
N THR A 42 -47.02 2.76 -13.83
CA THR A 42 -46.65 3.44 -12.59
C THR A 42 -45.16 3.20 -12.30
N LYS A 43 -44.34 4.26 -12.39
CA LYS A 43 -42.90 4.20 -12.11
C LYS A 43 -42.56 4.95 -10.82
N GLN A 44 -41.90 4.27 -9.90
CA GLN A 44 -41.32 4.88 -8.70
C GLN A 44 -39.88 5.33 -9.01
N HIS A 45 -39.56 6.57 -8.65
CA HIS A 45 -38.22 7.12 -8.79
C HIS A 45 -37.67 7.54 -7.43
N HIS A 46 -36.36 7.39 -7.27
CA HIS A 46 -35.61 7.89 -6.12
C HIS A 46 -34.64 8.99 -6.56
N THR A 47 -34.32 9.91 -5.66
CA THR A 47 -33.25 10.87 -5.89
C THR A 47 -31.92 10.14 -5.96
N GLN A 48 -31.18 10.37 -7.05
CA GLN A 48 -29.82 9.84 -7.17
C GLN A 48 -28.84 10.78 -6.48
N THR A 49 -27.80 10.21 -5.88
CA THR A 49 -26.68 10.99 -5.36
C THR A 49 -25.91 11.65 -6.51
N PRO A 50 -25.22 12.78 -6.25
CA PRO A 50 -24.38 13.40 -7.26
C PRO A 50 -23.38 12.39 -7.84
N PRO A 51 -23.24 12.32 -9.17
CA PRO A 51 -22.31 11.38 -9.80
C PRO A 51 -20.87 11.71 -9.39
N ARG A 52 -20.05 10.67 -9.19
CA ARG A 52 -18.62 10.85 -8.98
C ARG A 52 -17.97 11.45 -10.23
N TYR A 53 -16.86 12.14 -10.04
CA TYR A 53 -16.07 12.63 -11.16
C TYR A 53 -15.39 11.47 -11.89
N SER A 54 -15.55 11.41 -13.21
CA SER A 54 -14.66 10.67 -14.10
C SER A 54 -13.49 11.57 -14.49
N GLU A 55 -12.45 11.02 -15.11
CA GLU A 55 -11.31 11.81 -15.58
C GLU A 55 -11.77 12.96 -16.50
N GLY A 56 -12.65 12.67 -17.46
CA GLY A 56 -13.19 13.67 -18.38
C GLY A 56 -14.08 14.71 -17.70
N SER A 57 -14.93 14.33 -16.73
CA SER A 57 -15.76 15.30 -16.02
C SER A 57 -14.96 16.14 -15.01
N LEU A 58 -13.87 15.60 -14.47
CA LEU A 58 -12.93 16.34 -13.63
C LEU A 58 -12.12 17.35 -14.45
N VAL A 59 -11.60 16.95 -15.62
CA VAL A 59 -10.90 17.86 -16.54
C VAL A 59 -11.82 19.00 -16.99
N LYS A 60 -13.06 18.68 -17.39
CA LYS A 60 -14.05 19.70 -17.73
C LYS A 60 -14.31 20.65 -16.56
N LYS A 61 -14.33 20.14 -15.33
CA LYS A 61 -14.54 20.98 -14.15
C LYS A 61 -13.34 21.86 -13.81
N LEU A 62 -12.12 21.36 -13.99
CA LEU A 62 -10.89 22.14 -13.85
C LEU A 62 -10.81 23.27 -14.88
N GLU A 63 -11.19 22.99 -16.13
CA GLU A 63 -11.28 23.99 -17.21
C GLU A 63 -12.33 25.07 -16.90
N GLU A 64 -13.54 24.69 -16.46
CA GLU A 64 -14.57 25.65 -16.02
C GLU A 64 -14.09 26.56 -14.88
N LEU A 65 -13.22 26.06 -14.01
CA LEU A 65 -12.66 26.81 -12.88
C LEU A 65 -11.37 27.56 -13.23
N GLY A 66 -10.85 27.43 -14.46
CA GLY A 66 -9.61 28.07 -14.91
C GLY A 66 -8.33 27.46 -14.32
N ILE A 67 -8.40 26.25 -13.76
CA ILE A 67 -7.30 25.60 -13.05
C ILE A 67 -6.55 24.64 -13.97
N GLY A 68 -5.29 24.95 -14.27
CA GLY A 68 -4.44 24.17 -15.16
C GLY A 68 -4.62 24.51 -16.64
N ARG A 69 -3.90 23.78 -17.50
CA ARG A 69 -3.83 23.97 -18.96
C ARG A 69 -3.83 22.60 -19.66
N PRO A 70 -4.09 22.52 -20.99
CA PRO A 70 -4.08 21.25 -21.71
C PRO A 70 -2.80 20.43 -21.52
N SER A 71 -1.67 21.09 -21.28
CA SER A 71 -0.37 20.48 -20.99
C SER A 71 -0.23 19.92 -19.57
N THR A 72 -1.07 20.30 -18.61
CA THR A 72 -0.93 19.96 -17.19
C THR A 72 -2.02 19.02 -16.65
N TYR A 73 -3.17 18.87 -17.33
CA TYR A 73 -4.28 18.03 -16.86
C TYR A 73 -3.88 16.58 -16.57
N ALA A 74 -3.15 15.93 -17.48
CA ALA A 74 -2.71 14.54 -17.32
C ALA A 74 -1.75 14.35 -16.12
N SER A 75 -0.90 15.34 -15.83
CA SER A 75 0.01 15.29 -14.68
C SER A 75 -0.68 15.53 -13.34
N THR A 76 -1.69 16.41 -13.31
CA THR A 76 -2.42 16.78 -12.08
C THR A 76 -3.29 15.63 -11.56
N LEU A 77 -3.91 14.88 -12.47
CA LEU A 77 -4.76 13.72 -12.15
C LEU A 77 -4.02 12.61 -11.38
N LYS A 78 -2.69 12.53 -11.50
CA LYS A 78 -1.86 11.50 -10.86
C LYS A 78 -1.51 11.80 -9.39
N VAL A 79 -1.69 13.04 -8.91
CA VAL A 79 -1.07 13.54 -7.65
C VAL A 79 -2.08 13.82 -6.52
N LEU A 80 -3.38 13.65 -6.78
CA LEU A 80 -4.44 14.08 -5.85
C LEU A 80 -4.64 13.16 -4.64
N ARG A 81 -3.74 13.20 -3.64
CA ARG A 81 -4.01 12.67 -2.28
C ARG A 81 -3.25 13.40 -1.16
N VAL A 82 -3.56 14.68 -0.90
CA VAL A 82 -3.42 15.36 0.42
C VAL A 82 -4.32 16.61 0.45
N SER A 83 -5.65 16.49 0.59
CA SER A 83 -6.51 17.70 0.51
C SER A 83 -6.76 18.37 1.87
N ALA A 84 -7.02 17.60 2.92
CA ALA A 84 -7.53 18.12 4.20
C ALA A 84 -6.59 19.09 4.93
N PHE A 85 -5.31 18.73 5.05
CA PHE A 85 -4.33 19.56 5.75
C PHE A 85 -4.01 20.83 4.96
N LEU A 86 -3.94 20.72 3.63
CA LEU A 86 -3.70 21.85 2.74
C LEU A 86 -4.88 22.83 2.75
N SER A 87 -6.12 22.35 2.77
CA SER A 87 -7.30 23.21 2.88
C SER A 87 -7.30 24.09 4.14
N ASP A 88 -6.83 23.57 5.27
CA ASP A 88 -6.86 24.30 6.55
C ASP A 88 -5.65 25.24 6.71
N HIS A 89 -4.44 24.77 6.36
CA HIS A 89 -3.20 25.50 6.63
C HIS A 89 -2.69 26.34 5.45
N PHE A 90 -3.13 26.03 4.23
CA PHE A 90 -2.75 26.68 2.98
C PHE A 90 -4.00 27.13 2.21
N SER A 91 -4.93 27.79 2.92
CA SER A 91 -6.24 28.17 2.38
C SER A 91 -6.15 29.01 1.10
N GLU A 92 -5.17 29.91 0.99
CA GLU A 92 -4.95 30.72 -0.22
C GLU A 92 -4.48 29.84 -1.39
N VAL A 93 -3.52 28.95 -1.18
CA VAL A 93 -2.95 28.11 -2.25
C VAL A 93 -3.91 26.99 -2.69
N ASN A 94 -4.78 26.55 -1.80
CA ASN A 94 -5.80 25.54 -2.08
C ASN A 94 -7.12 26.15 -2.60
N ASP A 95 -7.18 27.47 -2.78
CA ASP A 95 -8.33 28.12 -3.40
C ASP A 95 -8.26 27.99 -4.93
N TYR A 96 -9.43 27.72 -5.52
CA TYR A 96 -9.61 27.62 -6.96
C TYR A 96 -9.33 28.96 -7.65
N SER A 97 -9.72 30.07 -7.02
CA SER A 97 -9.48 31.41 -7.54
C SER A 97 -7.99 31.72 -7.61
N PHE A 98 -7.24 31.43 -6.55
CA PHE A 98 -5.80 31.65 -6.51
C PHE A 98 -5.04 30.86 -7.59
N THR A 99 -5.44 29.60 -7.81
CA THR A 99 -4.79 28.77 -8.83
C THR A 99 -5.10 29.27 -10.25
N ALA A 100 -6.33 29.72 -10.52
CA ALA A 100 -6.68 30.35 -11.79
C ALA A 100 -5.96 31.70 -12.02
N ASP A 101 -5.87 32.52 -10.98
CA ASP A 101 -5.18 33.81 -11.03
C ASP A 101 -3.68 33.61 -11.28
N MET A 102 -3.06 32.62 -10.63
CA MET A 102 -1.65 32.29 -10.84
C MET A 102 -1.36 31.88 -12.29
N GLU A 103 -2.22 31.06 -12.89
CA GLU A 103 -2.07 30.68 -14.30
C GLU A 103 -2.19 31.90 -15.22
N THR A 104 -3.09 32.83 -14.91
CA THR A 104 -3.22 34.11 -15.63
C THR A 104 -1.96 34.97 -15.49
N GLU A 105 -1.36 35.03 -14.30
CA GLU A 105 -0.09 35.74 -14.08
C GLU A 105 1.07 35.10 -14.84
N LEU A 106 1.11 33.77 -14.97
CA LEU A 106 2.11 33.06 -15.78
C LEU A 106 1.93 33.33 -17.28
N ASP A 107 0.68 33.44 -17.74
CA ASP A 107 0.37 33.86 -19.12
C ASP A 107 0.83 35.30 -19.36
N ASN A 108 0.63 36.22 -18.40
CA ASN A 108 1.13 37.60 -18.47
C ASN A 108 2.65 37.67 -18.56
N VAL A 109 3.37 36.83 -17.79
CA VAL A 109 4.83 36.71 -17.88
C VAL A 109 5.24 36.22 -19.26
N SER A 110 4.55 35.22 -19.79
CA SER A 110 4.83 34.65 -21.12
C SER A 110 4.57 35.66 -22.24
N ALA A 111 3.57 36.53 -22.07
CA ALA A 111 3.27 37.65 -22.95
C ALA A 111 4.22 38.85 -22.78
N GLY A 112 5.12 38.82 -21.78
CA GLY A 112 6.08 39.89 -21.49
C GLY A 112 5.46 41.11 -20.79
N LEU A 113 4.25 40.98 -20.25
CA LEU A 113 3.54 42.06 -19.53
C LEU A 113 4.03 42.23 -18.09
N THR A 114 4.55 41.17 -17.48
CA THR A 114 5.03 41.14 -16.09
C THR A 114 6.43 40.52 -15.98
N GLU A 115 7.23 40.99 -15.02
CA GLU A 115 8.55 40.42 -14.75
C GLU A 115 8.44 39.15 -13.89
N TRP A 116 8.90 38.02 -14.42
CA TRP A 116 8.84 36.72 -13.74
C TRP A 116 9.51 36.71 -12.35
N LYS A 117 10.59 37.47 -12.14
CA LYS A 117 11.29 37.56 -10.85
C LYS A 117 10.47 38.29 -9.78
N GLY A 118 9.67 39.29 -10.18
CA GLY A 118 8.77 39.99 -9.28
C GLY A 118 7.68 39.04 -8.79
N LEU A 119 7.01 38.37 -9.74
CA LEU A 119 5.97 37.38 -9.46
C LEU A 119 6.45 36.28 -8.49
N LEU A 120 7.63 35.71 -8.73
CA LEU A 120 8.20 34.67 -7.85
C LEU A 120 8.51 35.20 -6.45
N ARG A 121 9.00 36.43 -6.32
CA ARG A 121 9.32 37.03 -5.02
C ARG A 121 8.07 37.24 -4.18
N ASP A 122 7.01 37.75 -4.80
CA ASP A 122 5.73 38.04 -4.15
C ASP A 122 4.99 36.75 -3.77
N TYR A 123 5.06 35.73 -4.64
CA TYR A 123 4.59 34.39 -4.30
C TYR A 123 5.37 33.79 -3.13
N TRP A 124 6.70 33.81 -3.19
CA TRP A 124 7.55 33.21 -2.15
C TRP A 124 7.38 33.87 -0.79
N ALA A 125 7.24 35.19 -0.75
CA ALA A 125 7.00 35.93 0.50
C ALA A 125 5.72 35.45 1.21
N ARG A 126 4.63 35.25 0.46
CA ARG A 126 3.38 34.71 1.00
C ARG A 126 3.51 33.23 1.37
N PHE A 127 4.03 32.41 0.46
CA PHE A 127 4.16 30.96 0.66
C PHE A 127 5.06 30.60 1.85
N SER A 128 6.20 31.27 1.99
CA SER A 128 7.12 31.04 3.11
C SER A 128 6.51 31.39 4.47
N SER A 129 5.61 32.38 4.53
CA SER A 129 4.81 32.68 5.72
C SER A 129 3.88 31.52 6.09
N TYR A 130 3.19 30.93 5.10
CA TYR A 130 2.39 29.72 5.32
C TYR A 130 3.23 28.53 5.78
N CYS A 131 4.39 28.28 5.16
CA CYS A 131 5.30 27.23 5.60
C CYS A 131 5.77 27.44 7.05
N SER A 132 6.10 28.68 7.42
CA SER A 132 6.53 29.01 8.78
C SER A 132 5.42 28.77 9.80
N ARG A 133 4.18 29.13 9.46
CA ARG A 133 3.00 28.82 10.28
C ARG A 133 2.78 27.31 10.39
N ALA A 134 2.75 26.58 9.28
CA ALA A 134 2.53 25.13 9.26
C ALA A 134 3.63 24.37 10.01
N ALA A 135 4.88 24.82 9.94
CA ALA A 135 6.01 24.23 10.67
C ALA A 135 5.85 24.34 12.19
N SER A 136 5.12 25.35 12.68
CA SER A 136 4.85 25.51 14.12
C SER A 136 3.74 24.59 14.65
N VAL A 137 3.02 23.89 13.77
CA VAL A 137 1.86 23.08 14.14
C VAL A 137 2.32 21.71 14.62
N HIS A 138 1.89 21.35 15.83
CA HIS A 138 2.20 20.04 16.40
C HIS A 138 1.33 18.95 15.77
N ILE A 139 1.88 17.76 15.56
CA ILE A 139 1.18 16.61 14.94
C ILE A 139 -0.18 16.33 15.63
N HIS A 140 -0.24 16.49 16.95
CA HIS A 140 -1.47 16.30 17.72
C HIS A 140 -2.60 17.30 17.39
N GLN A 141 -2.25 18.53 16.99
CA GLN A 141 -3.24 19.51 16.51
C GLN A 141 -3.80 19.07 15.16
N VAL A 142 -2.95 18.53 14.29
CA VAL A 142 -3.35 17.97 12.98
C VAL A 142 -4.26 16.75 13.16
N GLU A 143 -3.93 15.84 14.09
CA GLU A 143 -4.77 14.68 14.42
C GLU A 143 -6.17 15.12 14.85
N LYS A 144 -6.28 16.07 15.78
CA LYS A 144 -7.55 16.61 16.26
C LYS A 144 -8.35 17.32 15.16
N MET A 145 -7.66 18.10 14.33
CA MET A 145 -8.28 18.78 13.20
C MET A 145 -8.87 17.76 12.22
N LEU A 146 -8.08 16.75 11.81
CA LEU A 146 -8.55 15.69 10.92
C LEU A 146 -9.69 14.87 11.54
N GLU A 147 -9.62 14.57 12.83
CA GLU A 147 -10.68 13.84 13.52
C GLU A 147 -11.98 14.65 13.61
N LYS A 148 -11.88 15.97 13.77
CA LYS A 148 -13.05 16.86 13.75
C LYS A 148 -13.66 16.97 12.36
N THR A 149 -12.83 17.12 11.33
CA THR A 149 -13.29 17.33 9.94
C THR A 149 -13.84 16.05 9.31
N PHE A 150 -13.23 14.90 9.60
CA PHE A 150 -13.60 13.61 8.99
C PHE A 150 -14.16 12.61 9.98
N GLY A 151 -14.54 13.02 11.18
CA GLY A 151 -15.01 12.11 12.24
C GLY A 151 -16.13 11.19 11.77
N ASP A 152 -17.12 11.73 11.07
CA ASP A 152 -18.24 10.92 10.57
C ASP A 152 -17.78 9.83 9.60
N PHE A 153 -16.81 10.13 8.74
CA PHE A 153 -16.25 9.16 7.80
C PHE A 153 -15.31 8.16 8.47
N LEU A 154 -14.39 8.64 9.32
CA LEU A 154 -13.37 7.83 9.98
C LEU A 154 -13.99 6.76 10.89
N PHE A 155 -15.09 7.10 11.58
CA PHE A 155 -15.72 6.22 12.57
C PHE A 155 -17.05 5.60 12.09
N ALA A 156 -17.52 5.89 10.88
CA ALA A 156 -18.74 5.31 10.31
C ALA A 156 -18.70 3.77 10.26
N SER A 157 -17.53 3.18 10.01
CA SER A 157 -17.37 1.73 9.88
C SER A 157 -17.24 1.00 11.23
N LEU A 158 -17.36 1.68 12.37
CA LEU A 158 -17.29 1.01 13.67
C LEU A 158 -18.62 0.30 13.97
N PRO A 159 -18.58 -0.99 14.38
CA PRO A 159 -19.74 -1.87 14.44
C PRO A 159 -20.91 -1.35 15.31
N ASN A 160 -20.63 -0.49 16.30
CA ASN A 160 -21.65 0.08 17.18
C ASN A 160 -21.72 1.61 17.16
N LYS A 161 -21.03 2.29 16.23
CA LYS A 161 -20.72 3.75 16.29
C LYS A 161 -20.04 4.22 17.59
N SER A 162 -19.86 3.33 18.56
CA SER A 162 -19.20 3.61 19.81
C SER A 162 -17.70 3.63 19.59
N ARG A 163 -17.05 4.69 20.08
CA ARG A 163 -15.59 4.82 20.06
C ARG A 163 -14.92 4.06 21.20
N THR A 164 -15.64 3.27 21.99
CA THR A 164 -15.02 2.49 23.06
C THR A 164 -14.08 1.42 22.50
N CYS A 165 -12.89 1.32 23.06
CA CYS A 165 -11.90 0.33 22.64
C CYS A 165 -12.35 -1.07 23.09
N PRO A 166 -12.47 -2.05 22.16
CA PRO A 166 -12.93 -3.40 22.51
C PRO A 166 -11.88 -4.21 23.28
N SER A 167 -10.59 -3.82 23.20
CA SER A 167 -9.51 -4.55 23.87
C SER A 167 -9.34 -4.20 25.34
N CYS A 168 -9.64 -2.96 25.74
CA CYS A 168 -9.45 -2.53 27.14
C CYS A 168 -10.73 -2.02 27.80
N MET A 169 -11.81 -1.81 27.03
CA MET A 169 -13.12 -1.30 27.47
C MET A 169 -13.15 0.07 28.17
N GLU A 170 -11.99 0.62 28.54
CA GLU A 170 -11.84 1.94 29.18
C GLU A 170 -11.40 3.02 28.18
N GLY A 171 -10.55 2.67 27.21
CA GLY A 171 -9.98 3.63 26.27
C GLY A 171 -10.92 4.00 25.13
N THR A 172 -10.66 5.15 24.50
CA THR A 172 -11.39 5.64 23.33
C THR A 172 -10.54 5.48 22.07
N LEU A 173 -11.16 5.06 20.97
CA LEU A 173 -10.56 4.98 19.66
C LEU A 173 -10.42 6.40 19.07
N ILE A 174 -9.19 6.77 18.76
CA ILE A 174 -8.83 8.08 18.20
C ILE A 174 -8.00 7.91 16.93
N PHE A 175 -8.01 8.92 16.07
CA PHE A 175 -7.17 8.97 14.88
C PHE A 175 -5.73 9.29 15.25
N LYS A 176 -4.77 8.52 14.72
CA LYS A 176 -3.34 8.70 14.96
C LYS A 176 -2.52 8.64 13.68
N VAL A 177 -1.47 9.44 13.64
CA VAL A 177 -0.46 9.40 12.57
C VAL A 177 0.66 8.43 12.96
N SER A 178 1.10 7.59 12.01
CA SER A 178 2.21 6.66 12.24
C SER A 178 3.53 7.40 12.49
N ARG A 179 4.25 7.01 13.55
CA ARG A 179 5.60 7.52 13.88
C ARG A 179 6.64 7.18 12.81
N PHE A 180 6.37 6.19 11.96
CA PHE A 180 7.29 5.74 10.91
C PHE A 180 7.08 6.46 9.56
N GLY A 181 6.28 7.52 9.53
CA GLY A 181 6.27 8.50 8.43
C GLY A 181 5.36 8.19 7.25
N ALA A 182 4.70 7.02 7.22
CA ALA A 182 3.66 6.73 6.24
C ALA A 182 2.53 5.91 6.88
N GLY A 183 1.31 6.45 6.84
CA GLY A 183 0.09 5.76 7.25
C GLY A 183 -0.65 6.41 8.41
N TYR A 184 -1.97 6.28 8.36
CA TYR A 184 -2.91 6.73 9.37
C TYR A 184 -3.65 5.53 9.93
N PHE A 185 -3.98 5.55 11.22
CA PHE A 185 -4.71 4.46 11.83
C PHE A 185 -5.62 4.95 12.95
N ILE A 186 -6.64 4.17 13.25
CA ILE A 186 -7.53 4.36 14.40
C ILE A 186 -7.03 3.44 15.51
N GLY A 187 -6.65 4.00 16.65
CA GLY A 187 -6.07 3.25 17.76
C GLY A 187 -6.54 3.75 19.12
N CYS A 188 -6.31 2.94 20.15
CA CYS A 188 -6.69 3.31 21.52
C CYS A 188 -5.87 4.50 22.04
N ASP A 189 -6.54 5.43 22.73
CA ASP A 189 -5.93 6.59 23.40
C ASP A 189 -5.03 6.20 24.58
N GLN A 190 -5.32 5.09 25.27
CA GLN A 190 -4.54 4.56 26.40
C GLN A 190 -3.16 3.97 26.03
N HIS A 191 -2.61 4.32 24.87
CA HIS A 191 -1.23 3.97 24.53
C HIS A 191 -0.25 4.66 25.52
N PRO A 192 0.77 3.97 26.07
CA PRO A 192 1.29 2.66 25.70
C PRO A 192 0.67 1.45 26.42
N LYS A 193 -0.27 1.65 27.34
CA LYS A 193 -0.91 0.57 28.13
C LYS A 193 -1.79 -0.33 27.25
N CYS A 194 -2.53 0.27 26.31
CA CYS A 194 -3.30 -0.45 25.30
C CYS A 194 -2.69 -0.20 23.90
N LYS A 195 -2.37 -1.28 23.18
CA LYS A 195 -1.78 -1.23 21.83
C LYS A 195 -2.77 -1.60 20.72
N TYR A 196 -4.06 -1.62 21.05
CA TYR A 196 -5.11 -1.98 20.10
C TYR A 196 -5.22 -0.95 18.97
N ILE A 197 -5.30 -1.46 17.74
CA ILE A 197 -5.52 -0.71 16.49
C ILE A 197 -6.77 -1.29 15.84
N ALA A 198 -7.77 -0.44 15.62
CA ALA A 198 -9.05 -0.83 15.04
C ALA A 198 -8.99 -0.92 13.51
N LYS A 199 -8.32 0.05 12.86
CA LYS A 199 -8.26 0.15 11.39
C LYS A 199 -7.01 0.90 10.95
N SER A 200 -6.32 0.40 9.92
CA SER A 200 -5.33 1.17 9.16
C SER A 200 -6.02 1.79 7.95
N LEU A 201 -5.71 3.04 7.63
CA LEU A 201 -6.30 3.80 6.53
C LEU A 201 -5.33 3.96 5.35
N TYR A 202 -4.23 3.19 5.35
CA TYR A 202 -3.23 3.18 4.30
C TYR A 202 -2.89 1.73 3.93
N GLY A 203 -3.01 1.40 2.64
CA GLY A 203 -2.88 0.06 2.07
C GLY A 203 -4.07 -0.27 1.16
N ASP A 204 -3.80 -0.34 -0.15
CA ASP A 204 -4.62 -0.86 -1.25
C ASP A 204 -6.13 -1.02 -1.01
N GLU A 205 -6.90 0.00 -1.39
CA GLU A 205 -8.29 -0.20 -1.80
C GLU A 205 -8.25 -0.52 -3.31
N GLU A 206 -8.17 -1.81 -3.65
CA GLU A 206 -8.69 -2.30 -4.93
C GLU A 206 -10.23 -2.30 -4.80
N ASP A 207 -10.88 -1.51 -5.66
CA ASP A 207 -12.33 -1.54 -5.87
C ASP A 207 -12.79 -2.96 -6.23
N GLY A 208 -13.67 -3.56 -5.42
CA GLY A 208 -14.35 -4.80 -5.79
C GLY A 208 -14.90 -5.58 -4.60
N GLU A 209 -16.22 -5.79 -4.60
CA GLU A 209 -16.98 -6.57 -3.63
C GLU A 209 -16.31 -7.91 -3.29
N SER A 210 -15.70 -7.96 -2.11
CA SER A 210 -15.63 -9.16 -1.30
C SER A 210 -15.41 -8.73 0.15
N PRO A 211 -16.02 -9.38 1.15
CA PRO A 211 -15.64 -9.18 2.54
C PRO A 211 -14.27 -9.85 2.74
N GLN A 212 -13.21 -9.21 2.23
CA GLN A 212 -11.85 -9.64 2.49
C GLN A 212 -11.60 -9.39 3.96
N LYS A 213 -11.49 -10.50 4.69
CA LYS A 213 -11.06 -10.57 6.08
C LYS A 213 -9.87 -9.64 6.25
N ASN A 214 -10.12 -8.53 6.93
CA ASN A 214 -9.11 -7.57 7.32
C ASN A 214 -7.89 -8.31 7.84
N ASN A 215 -6.71 -7.83 7.43
CA ASN A 215 -5.42 -8.21 7.96
C ASN A 215 -5.47 -8.16 9.49
N ASN A 216 -5.82 -9.30 10.09
CA ASN A 216 -5.65 -9.54 11.48
C ASN A 216 -4.17 -9.25 11.77
N ILE A 217 -3.90 -8.46 12.81
CA ILE A 217 -2.90 -8.95 13.74
C ILE A 217 -3.43 -10.33 14.12
N GLU A 218 -3.05 -11.36 13.36
CA GLU A 218 -3.37 -12.73 13.76
C GLU A 218 -2.80 -12.82 15.16
N GLU A 219 -3.69 -12.97 16.14
CA GLU A 219 -3.27 -13.29 17.49
C GLU A 219 -2.22 -14.38 17.36
N PRO A 220 -1.08 -14.26 18.06
CA PRO A 220 0.01 -15.20 17.90
C PRO A 220 -0.53 -16.62 18.10
N LYS A 221 -0.69 -17.37 17.01
CA LYS A 221 -1.33 -18.68 17.05
C LYS A 221 -0.37 -19.58 17.81
N LEU A 222 -0.78 -20.01 18.99
CA LEU A 222 -0.01 -20.95 19.80
C LEU A 222 -0.05 -22.31 19.10
N LEU A 223 1.09 -22.74 18.55
CA LEU A 223 1.21 -24.03 17.89
C LEU A 223 1.41 -25.17 18.89
N GLY A 224 1.99 -24.87 20.06
CA GLY A 224 2.20 -25.85 21.13
C GLY A 224 3.38 -25.51 22.04
N LEU A 225 3.87 -26.52 22.76
CA LEU A 225 5.02 -26.44 23.66
C LEU A 225 6.20 -27.23 23.07
N HIS A 226 7.41 -26.70 23.24
CA HIS A 226 8.62 -27.39 22.81
C HIS A 226 8.90 -28.60 23.73
N PRO A 227 9.05 -29.83 23.19
CA PRO A 227 9.08 -31.06 24.00
C PRO A 227 10.26 -31.17 24.97
N GLY A 228 11.35 -30.40 24.77
CA GLY A 228 12.51 -30.42 25.67
C GLY A 228 12.64 -29.22 26.61
N THR A 229 12.05 -28.07 26.27
CA THR A 229 12.24 -26.81 27.03
C THR A 229 10.95 -26.31 27.67
N ASN A 230 9.81 -26.93 27.33
CA ASN A 230 8.47 -26.53 27.74
C ASN A 230 8.11 -25.07 27.38
N GLU A 231 8.85 -24.46 26.45
CA GLU A 231 8.60 -23.11 25.96
C GLU A 231 7.52 -23.11 24.89
N LYS A 232 6.67 -22.08 24.91
CA LYS A 232 5.59 -21.90 23.93
C LYS A 232 6.16 -21.57 22.55
N ILE A 233 5.60 -22.21 21.52
CA ILE A 233 5.92 -21.93 20.11
C ILE A 233 4.75 -21.17 19.49
N PHE A 234 5.04 -19.98 18.97
CA PHE A 234 4.05 -19.09 18.38
C PHE A 234 4.27 -18.93 16.88
N LEU A 235 3.19 -18.94 16.11
CA LEU A 235 3.15 -18.40 14.75
C LEU A 235 2.74 -16.93 14.84
N LYS A 236 3.55 -16.04 14.27
CA LYS A 236 3.33 -14.59 14.32
C LYS A 236 3.47 -13.97 12.93
N SER A 237 2.77 -12.88 12.69
CA SER A 237 2.94 -12.06 11.49
C SER A 237 3.87 -10.86 11.78
N GLY A 238 4.73 -10.52 10.82
CA GLY A 238 5.69 -9.43 10.91
C GLY A 238 5.90 -8.72 9.56
N PRO A 239 6.70 -7.64 9.52
CA PRO A 239 6.88 -6.82 8.31
C PRO A 239 7.53 -7.57 7.13
N TYR A 240 8.22 -8.68 7.41
CA TYR A 240 8.89 -9.53 6.42
C TYR A 240 8.12 -10.85 6.15
N GLY A 241 6.87 -10.95 6.61
CA GLY A 241 6.02 -12.14 6.49
C GLY A 241 5.86 -12.91 7.80
N HIS A 242 5.18 -14.07 7.72
CA HIS A 242 4.92 -14.93 8.87
C HIS A 242 6.18 -15.64 9.34
N TYR A 243 6.32 -15.77 10.66
CA TYR A 243 7.46 -16.40 11.31
C TYR A 243 7.02 -17.19 12.56
N VAL A 244 7.74 -18.28 12.83
CA VAL A 244 7.63 -19.04 14.07
C VAL A 244 8.61 -18.47 15.09
N GLN A 245 8.19 -18.37 16.35
CA GLN A 245 9.01 -17.90 17.47
C GLN A 245 8.97 -18.91 18.63
N LEU A 246 10.15 -19.26 19.16
CA LEU A 246 10.30 -20.03 20.40
C LEU A 246 10.33 -19.08 21.60
N GLY A 247 9.36 -19.22 22.50
CA GLY A 247 9.24 -18.42 23.71
C GLY A 247 8.62 -17.03 23.51
N GLU A 248 8.34 -16.36 24.62
CA GLU A 248 7.79 -15.00 24.63
C GLU A 248 8.93 -13.95 24.55
N ASN A 249 8.60 -12.73 24.12
CA ASN A 249 9.57 -11.64 24.11
C ASN A 249 9.87 -11.21 25.55
N ARG A 250 11.10 -11.41 26.02
CA ARG A 250 11.57 -10.97 27.34
C ARG A 250 12.63 -9.88 27.19
N THR A 251 12.68 -8.93 28.12
CA THR A 251 13.69 -7.86 28.12
C THR A 251 15.09 -8.46 28.25
N GLY A 252 15.95 -8.22 27.27
CA GLY A 252 17.33 -8.72 27.23
C GLY A 252 17.53 -10.10 26.57
N TYR A 253 16.47 -10.77 26.11
CA TYR A 253 16.56 -12.07 25.45
C TYR A 253 16.00 -12.00 24.02
N GLN A 254 16.79 -12.45 23.04
CA GLN A 254 16.33 -12.58 21.66
C GLN A 254 15.81 -14.02 21.45
N PRO A 255 14.48 -14.22 21.34
CA PRO A 255 13.93 -15.54 21.12
C PRO A 255 14.33 -16.06 19.73
N LYS A 256 14.49 -17.38 19.62
CA LYS A 256 14.80 -18.03 18.34
C LYS A 256 13.61 -17.87 17.40
N ARG A 257 13.85 -17.38 16.18
CA ARG A 257 12.83 -17.12 15.17
C ARG A 257 13.21 -17.75 13.84
N SER A 258 12.21 -18.25 13.13
CA SER A 258 12.37 -18.81 11.79
C SER A 258 11.22 -18.36 10.89
N SER A 259 11.55 -17.95 9.67
CA SER A 259 10.55 -17.55 8.67
C SER A 259 9.78 -18.76 8.15
N VAL A 260 8.49 -18.57 7.83
CA VAL A 260 7.59 -19.58 7.24
C VAL A 260 7.33 -19.33 5.76
N SER A 261 8.14 -18.50 5.08
CA SER A 261 7.88 -18.09 3.69
C SER A 261 7.84 -19.24 2.66
N HIS A 262 8.26 -20.45 3.03
CA HIS A 262 8.20 -21.62 2.14
C HIS A 262 6.87 -22.37 2.18
N ILE A 263 6.07 -22.18 3.22
CA ILE A 263 4.78 -22.87 3.38
C ILE A 263 3.72 -21.99 2.72
N LYS A 264 3.03 -22.53 1.70
CA LYS A 264 2.00 -21.79 0.96
C LYS A 264 0.73 -21.59 1.77
N ASN A 265 0.38 -22.55 2.64
CA ASN A 265 -0.83 -22.53 3.45
C ASN A 265 -0.48 -22.34 4.93
N MET A 266 -0.83 -21.20 5.50
CA MET A 266 -0.53 -20.86 6.90
C MET A 266 -1.39 -21.65 7.90
N ASP A 267 -2.60 -22.04 7.50
CA ASP A 267 -3.51 -22.79 8.37
C ASP A 267 -3.06 -24.24 8.62
N SER A 268 -2.29 -24.82 7.69
CA SER A 268 -1.82 -26.20 7.76
C SER A 268 -0.54 -26.38 8.56
N ILE A 269 0.04 -25.31 9.11
CA ILE A 269 1.31 -25.43 9.86
C ILE A 269 1.08 -26.16 11.18
N THR A 270 1.83 -27.24 11.40
CA THR A 270 1.77 -28.02 12.64
C THR A 270 2.92 -27.69 13.59
N LEU A 271 2.87 -28.24 14.81
CA LEU A 271 3.95 -28.11 15.79
C LEU A 271 5.24 -28.75 15.27
N GLU A 272 5.15 -29.88 14.57
CA GLU A 272 6.29 -30.60 14.00
C GLU A 272 7.02 -29.76 12.95
N ASP A 273 6.28 -29.10 12.06
CA ASP A 273 6.84 -28.20 11.05
C ASP A 273 7.57 -27.02 11.71
N ALA A 274 6.96 -26.43 12.73
CA ALA A 274 7.53 -25.32 13.49
C ALA A 274 8.83 -25.72 14.19
N LEU A 275 8.87 -26.91 14.80
CA LEU A 275 10.07 -27.47 15.40
C LEU A 275 11.17 -27.71 14.37
N GLU A 276 10.83 -28.21 13.18
CA GLU A 276 11.80 -28.41 12.10
C GLU A 276 12.40 -27.08 11.64
N LEU A 277 11.59 -26.05 11.43
CA LEU A 277 12.04 -24.71 11.01
C LEU A 277 12.94 -24.04 12.06
N LEU A 278 12.63 -24.22 13.34
CA LEU A 278 13.40 -23.67 14.46
C LEU A 278 14.77 -24.33 14.63
N ARG A 279 15.07 -25.46 13.97
CA ARG A 279 16.40 -26.08 14.05
C ARG A 279 17.45 -25.27 13.30
N TYR A 280 17.08 -24.59 12.22
CA TYR A 280 18.00 -23.87 11.36
C TYR A 280 18.34 -22.48 11.94
N PRO A 281 19.56 -21.97 11.70
CA PRO A 281 20.65 -22.57 10.92
C PRO A 281 21.37 -23.73 11.63
N VAL A 282 21.77 -24.75 10.87
CA VAL A 282 22.54 -25.91 11.35
C VAL A 282 23.93 -25.91 10.71
N THR A 283 24.96 -26.13 11.52
CA THR A 283 26.33 -26.32 11.03
C THR A 283 26.53 -27.77 10.62
N LEU A 284 26.84 -28.03 9.34
CA LEU A 284 27.08 -29.38 8.80
C LEU A 284 28.50 -29.88 9.10
N GLY A 285 29.44 -28.96 9.33
CA GLY A 285 30.83 -29.24 9.70
C GLY A 285 31.77 -28.17 9.17
N GLU A 286 33.07 -28.42 9.23
CA GLU A 286 34.12 -27.50 8.78
C GLU A 286 34.60 -27.86 7.37
N HIS A 287 34.80 -26.85 6.54
CA HIS A 287 35.25 -27.04 5.16
C HIS A 287 36.73 -27.47 5.14
N PRO A 288 37.11 -28.54 4.41
CA PRO A 288 38.42 -29.18 4.53
C PRO A 288 39.61 -28.30 4.09
N LYS A 289 39.38 -27.30 3.23
CA LYS A 289 40.44 -26.40 2.75
C LYS A 289 40.71 -25.18 3.64
N ASP A 290 39.72 -24.71 4.38
CA ASP A 290 39.82 -23.42 5.09
C ASP A 290 39.32 -23.45 6.53
N GLY A 291 38.86 -24.60 7.03
CA GLY A 291 38.42 -24.81 8.42
C GLY A 291 37.16 -24.04 8.81
N HIS A 292 36.51 -23.34 7.88
CA HIS A 292 35.34 -22.52 8.21
C HIS A 292 34.04 -23.32 8.17
N PRO A 293 33.05 -22.96 8.99
CA PRO A 293 31.80 -23.70 9.09
C PRO A 293 30.98 -23.62 7.81
N VAL A 294 30.49 -24.77 7.37
CA VAL A 294 29.47 -24.92 6.33
C VAL A 294 28.11 -24.95 7.01
N ILE A 295 27.25 -23.99 6.68
CA ILE A 295 25.99 -23.75 7.39
C ILE A 295 24.82 -23.98 6.44
N LEU A 296 23.89 -24.84 6.83
CA LEU A 296 22.60 -25.01 6.17
C LEU A 296 21.59 -24.04 6.80
N LYS A 297 21.00 -23.17 5.99
CA LYS A 297 20.02 -22.16 6.44
C LYS A 297 18.76 -22.17 5.58
N LEU A 298 17.67 -21.63 6.14
CA LEU A 298 16.50 -21.26 5.36
C LEU A 298 16.78 -20.01 4.51
N ALA A 299 16.30 -20.01 3.26
CA ALA A 299 16.36 -18.88 2.34
C ALA A 299 14.95 -18.37 2.01
N ARG A 300 14.76 -17.59 0.93
CA ARG A 300 13.42 -17.23 0.42
C ARG A 300 12.80 -18.34 -0.43
N ILE A 301 13.66 -19.15 -1.07
CA ILE A 301 13.28 -20.25 -1.96
C ILE A 301 13.99 -21.52 -1.44
N GLY A 302 13.33 -22.25 -0.54
CA GLY A 302 13.86 -23.46 0.10
C GLY A 302 15.10 -23.24 1.00
N PHE A 303 15.90 -24.29 1.12
CA PHE A 303 17.12 -24.30 1.91
C PHE A 303 18.32 -23.84 1.08
N ALA A 304 19.34 -23.29 1.73
CA ALA A 304 20.58 -22.92 1.09
C ALA A 304 21.78 -23.27 1.96
N VAL A 305 22.83 -23.77 1.32
CA VAL A 305 24.13 -23.97 1.95
C VAL A 305 24.90 -22.67 1.85
N ARG A 306 25.47 -22.22 2.96
CA ARG A 306 26.33 -21.05 3.04
C ARG A 306 27.68 -21.46 3.60
N HIS A 307 28.72 -21.03 2.90
CA HIS A 307 30.09 -21.05 3.40
C HIS A 307 30.68 -19.66 3.17
N ARG A 308 31.11 -18.97 4.24
CA ARG A 308 31.61 -17.59 4.16
C ARG A 308 30.68 -16.66 3.35
N ARG A 309 31.09 -16.29 2.12
CA ARG A 309 30.37 -15.39 1.20
C ARG A 309 29.63 -16.12 0.09
N THR A 310 29.90 -17.40 -0.13
CA THR A 310 29.22 -18.23 -1.11
C THR A 310 27.94 -18.77 -0.52
N THR A 311 26.87 -18.71 -1.30
CA THR A 311 25.58 -19.29 -0.92
C THR A 311 24.99 -19.95 -2.14
N ASP A 312 24.61 -21.21 -1.99
CA ASP A 312 24.04 -22.01 -3.06
C ASP A 312 22.71 -22.63 -2.60
N PRO A 313 21.62 -22.50 -3.38
CA PRO A 313 20.33 -23.07 -3.01
C PRO A 313 20.36 -24.60 -3.12
N VAL A 314 19.74 -25.27 -2.16
CA VAL A 314 19.51 -26.72 -2.22
C VAL A 314 18.37 -27.00 -3.20
N PRO A 315 18.51 -27.99 -4.11
CA PRO A 315 17.46 -28.35 -5.06
C PRO A 315 16.14 -28.72 -4.38
N LYS A 316 15.00 -28.33 -4.99
CA LYS A 316 13.65 -28.46 -4.41
C LYS A 316 13.20 -29.90 -4.11
N GLY A 317 13.86 -30.91 -4.66
CA GLY A 317 13.56 -32.33 -4.43
C GLY A 317 14.35 -32.97 -3.28
N MET A 318 15.33 -32.27 -2.70
CA MET A 318 16.23 -32.83 -1.71
C MET A 318 15.78 -32.45 -0.30
N LYS A 319 15.58 -33.45 0.58
CA LYS A 319 15.19 -33.18 1.97
C LYS A 319 16.38 -32.63 2.77
N PRO A 320 16.16 -31.71 3.71
CA PRO A 320 17.24 -31.08 4.47
C PRO A 320 18.12 -32.05 5.27
N LYS A 321 17.54 -33.17 5.73
CA LYS A 321 18.25 -34.21 6.50
C LYS A 321 19.26 -35.00 5.66
N ASP A 322 19.09 -35.01 4.33
CA ASP A 322 19.93 -35.78 3.41
C ASP A 322 21.15 -34.99 2.90
N VAL A 323 21.28 -33.72 3.34
CA VAL A 323 22.37 -32.82 2.99
C VAL A 323 23.54 -33.07 3.94
N THR A 324 24.47 -33.93 3.52
CA THR A 324 25.75 -34.16 4.21
C THR A 324 26.77 -33.10 3.82
N ILE A 325 27.88 -33.02 4.58
CA ILE A 325 28.98 -32.09 4.30
C ILE A 325 29.55 -32.28 2.88
N GLU A 326 29.67 -33.52 2.41
CA GLU A 326 30.19 -33.84 1.07
C GLU A 326 29.33 -33.23 -0.05
N LYS A 327 28.02 -33.42 0.02
CA LYS A 327 27.07 -32.83 -0.95
C LYS A 327 27.02 -31.31 -0.84
N ALA A 328 27.16 -30.77 0.37
CA ALA A 328 27.24 -29.34 0.58
C ALA A 328 28.50 -28.73 -0.09
N LEU A 329 29.63 -29.44 -0.07
CA LEU A 329 30.86 -29.03 -0.76
C LEU A 329 30.72 -29.12 -2.28
N GLU A 330 29.99 -30.12 -2.79
CA GLU A 330 29.68 -30.27 -4.21
C GLU A 330 28.85 -29.07 -4.72
N LEU A 331 27.77 -28.72 -4.00
CA LEU A 331 26.93 -27.55 -4.32
C LEU A 331 27.75 -26.25 -4.30
N LEU A 332 28.56 -26.04 -3.25
CA LEU A 332 29.41 -24.84 -3.12
C LEU A 332 30.53 -24.76 -4.16
N SER A 333 30.86 -25.85 -4.84
CA SER A 333 31.88 -25.90 -5.91
C SER A 333 31.28 -25.72 -7.32
N SER A 334 29.95 -25.68 -7.44
CA SER A 334 29.25 -25.50 -8.72
C SER A 334 29.46 -24.10 -9.31
N LYS A 335 29.22 -23.95 -10.63
CA LYS A 335 29.47 -22.68 -11.35
C LYS A 335 28.43 -21.59 -11.07
N ASP A 336 27.27 -21.94 -10.51
CA ASP A 336 26.11 -21.04 -10.34
C ASP A 336 26.04 -20.37 -8.95
N VAL A 337 27.11 -20.47 -8.17
CA VAL A 337 27.14 -20.03 -6.77
C VAL A 337 27.01 -18.52 -6.64
N ARG A 338 26.00 -18.07 -5.88
CA ARG A 338 25.80 -16.64 -5.57
C ARG A 338 26.83 -16.18 -4.54
N ARG A 339 27.67 -15.21 -4.91
CA ARG A 339 28.62 -14.56 -3.99
C ARG A 339 28.00 -13.29 -3.42
N SER A 340 27.96 -13.19 -2.10
CA SER A 340 27.45 -12.02 -1.37
C SER A 340 28.58 -11.08 -0.96
N GLY A 341 28.42 -9.78 -1.25
CA GLY A 341 29.34 -8.70 -0.85
C GLY A 341 30.30 -8.22 -1.95
N ARG A 342 30.89 -7.02 -1.75
CA ARG A 342 31.89 -6.42 -2.66
C ARG A 342 33.13 -7.33 -2.73
N PRO A 343 33.63 -7.68 -3.93
CA PRO A 343 34.87 -8.45 -4.05
C PRO A 343 36.00 -7.68 -3.36
N LYS A 344 36.74 -8.35 -2.47
CA LYS A 344 38.02 -7.80 -2.01
C LYS A 344 38.97 -7.85 -3.20
N ASN A 345 39.64 -6.75 -3.51
CA ASN A 345 40.75 -6.74 -4.46
C ASN A 345 41.71 -7.87 -4.09
N LYS A 346 42.18 -8.64 -5.09
CA LYS A 346 43.23 -9.64 -4.88
C LYS A 346 44.43 -8.92 -4.24
N PRO A 347 45.04 -9.46 -3.17
CA PRO A 347 46.37 -8.99 -2.78
C PRO A 347 47.30 -9.21 -3.98
N LYS A 348 48.07 -8.17 -4.34
CA LYS A 348 49.13 -8.29 -5.34
C LYS A 348 50.06 -9.41 -4.86
N VAL A 349 50.26 -10.40 -5.72
CA VAL A 349 51.36 -11.35 -5.54
C VAL A 349 52.62 -10.51 -5.73
N GLU A 350 53.43 -10.39 -4.70
CA GLU A 350 54.80 -9.89 -4.82
C GLU A 350 55.55 -10.96 -5.62
N GLU A 351 55.91 -10.63 -6.86
CA GLU A 351 56.86 -11.41 -7.63
C GLU A 351 58.21 -11.25 -6.93
N GLU A 352 58.72 -12.34 -6.35
CA GLU A 352 60.11 -12.43 -5.93
C GLU A 352 60.98 -12.38 -7.20
N GLU A 353 61.63 -11.24 -7.43
CA GLU A 353 62.71 -11.10 -8.40
C GLU A 353 63.90 -11.95 -7.92
N GLU A 354 64.06 -13.15 -8.51
CA GLU A 354 65.27 -13.94 -8.43
C GLU A 354 66.39 -13.22 -9.20
N TYR A 355 67.35 -12.66 -8.46
CA TYR A 355 68.63 -12.20 -8.98
C TYR A 355 69.47 -13.43 -9.36
N ILE A 356 69.76 -13.59 -10.66
CA ILE A 356 70.97 -14.28 -11.16
C ILE A 356 71.62 -13.41 -12.22
#